data_AF-A0A4U0P6R8-F1
#
_entry.id   AF-A0A4U0P6R8-F1
#
_cell.length_a   1.000
_cell.length_b   1.000
_cell.length_c   1.000
_cell.angle_alpha   90.00
_cell.angle_beta   90.00
_cell.angle_gamma   90.00
#
_symmetry.space_group_name_H-M   'P 1'
#
loop_
_entity.id
_entity.type
_entity.pdbx_description
1 polymer ?
#
loop_
_entity_poly.entity_id
_entity_poly.type
_entity_poly.pdbx_seq_one_letter_code
_entity_poly.pdbx_strand_id
1 'polypeptide(L)'
;MSVIEQGSPRKKTKSVYISTVISIALVLLMTGLLGLILVHAKNLSKYVKENIVLNVIVNDNVNEGDVLSLQKDFEKDPYVLRTEYVSKELAAKNLKEDLGEDFVEYLGHNPLLPSIDIYMKEQYANTDSIQPFIEKISKSSRVKEVVYQESLIDMVNKNIRIIGIVVLAFTVILLIIAIALINNTIRLAIYSQRFLIKSMQLIGATKNFIRKPYILYGIIHGLIGALISILLLIFTLQFAQKQIPELVFLRNWYEFGAIFLIVVILGILISGLSTYFAVTKYLRAKSHSLYR
;
A
#
# COMPACT_ATOMS: atom_id res chain seq x y z
N MET A 1 -50.32 33.00 4.14
CA MET A 1 -49.11 32.46 4.80
C MET A 1 -48.65 31.21 4.06
N SER A 2 -47.65 31.35 3.20
CA SER A 2 -46.63 30.36 2.81
C SER A 2 -45.99 30.83 1.51
N VAL A 3 -45.01 31.72 1.68
CA VAL A 3 -44.08 32.11 0.63
C VAL A 3 -43.31 30.86 0.25
N ILE A 4 -43.60 30.31 -0.93
CA ILE A 4 -42.75 29.29 -1.55
C ILE A 4 -41.44 30.01 -1.89
N GLU A 5 -40.42 29.83 -1.06
CA GLU A 5 -39.05 30.20 -1.38
C GLU A 5 -38.60 29.41 -2.63
N GLN A 6 -38.82 30.01 -3.79
CA GLN A 6 -38.16 29.58 -5.01
C GLN A 6 -36.67 29.95 -4.92
N GLY A 7 -35.89 29.08 -4.28
CA GLY A 7 -34.44 29.13 -4.39
C GLY A 7 -34.04 29.09 -5.87
N SER A 8 -33.40 30.17 -6.34
CA SER A 8 -32.97 30.38 -7.73
C SER A 8 -32.38 29.09 -8.35
N PRO A 9 -32.80 28.69 -9.58
CA PRO A 9 -32.33 27.47 -10.24
C PRO A 9 -30.79 27.39 -10.37
N ARG A 10 -30.11 28.55 -10.37
CA ARG A 10 -28.65 28.68 -10.42
C ARG A 10 -27.93 28.26 -9.13
N LYS A 11 -28.59 28.31 -7.96
CA LYS A 11 -28.06 27.84 -6.67
C LYS A 11 -28.13 26.31 -6.55
N LYS A 12 -29.20 25.69 -7.07
CA LYS A 12 -29.40 24.23 -7.00
C LYS A 12 -28.35 23.44 -7.80
N THR A 13 -27.96 23.93 -8.98
CA THR A 13 -26.96 23.26 -9.82
C THR A 13 -25.54 23.36 -9.27
N LYS A 14 -25.14 24.51 -8.70
CA LYS A 14 -23.83 24.67 -8.04
C LYS A 14 -23.66 23.72 -6.84
N SER A 15 -24.70 23.55 -6.04
CA SER A 15 -24.69 22.63 -4.88
C SER A 15 -24.40 21.18 -5.29
N VAL A 16 -25.00 20.71 -6.40
CA VAL A 16 -24.79 19.34 -6.92
C VAL A 16 -23.35 19.11 -7.36
N TYR A 17 -22.73 20.08 -8.05
CA TYR A 17 -21.34 19.96 -8.49
C TYR A 17 -20.36 19.97 -7.31
N ILE A 18 -20.57 20.85 -6.32
CA ILE A 18 -19.74 20.91 -5.11
C ILE A 18 -19.84 19.59 -4.33
N SER A 19 -21.05 19.10 -4.09
CA SER A 19 -21.26 17.82 -3.41
C SER A 19 -20.56 16.67 -4.14
N THR A 20 -20.59 16.67 -5.48
CA THR A 20 -19.91 15.65 -6.29
C THR A 20 -18.39 15.69 -6.12
N VAL A 21 -17.79 16.87 -6.16
CA VAL A 21 -16.35 17.05 -5.95
C VAL A 21 -15.95 16.55 -4.56
N ILE A 22 -16.71 16.90 -3.53
CA ILE A 22 -16.46 16.47 -2.15
C ILE A 22 -16.56 14.93 -2.05
N SER A 23 -17.58 14.32 -2.63
CA SER A 23 -17.73 12.86 -2.59
C SER A 23 -16.61 12.14 -3.34
N ILE A 24 -16.19 12.64 -4.51
CA ILE A 24 -15.04 12.11 -5.24
C ILE A 24 -13.77 12.26 -4.41
N ALA A 25 -13.55 13.43 -3.81
CA ALA A 25 -12.40 13.68 -2.95
C ALA A 25 -12.36 12.70 -1.76
N LEU A 26 -13.50 12.42 -1.14
CA LEU A 26 -13.58 11.48 -0.01
C LEU A 26 -13.25 10.03 -0.43
N VAL A 27 -13.75 9.58 -1.59
CA VAL A 27 -13.43 8.25 -2.10
C VAL A 27 -11.95 8.14 -2.45
N LEU A 28 -11.39 9.16 -3.10
CA LEU A 28 -9.97 9.21 -3.44
C LEU A 28 -9.09 9.30 -2.19
N LEU A 29 -9.54 10.03 -1.15
CA LEU A 29 -8.86 10.11 0.15
C LEU A 29 -8.76 8.73 0.79
N MET A 30 -9.89 8.03 0.88
CA MET A 30 -9.93 6.68 1.46
C MET A 30 -9.04 5.72 0.66
N THR A 31 -9.09 5.79 -0.68
CA THR A 31 -8.24 4.97 -1.55
C THR A 31 -6.76 5.29 -1.35
N GLY A 32 -6.40 6.57 -1.26
CA GLY A 32 -5.04 7.02 -1.00
C GLY A 32 -4.53 6.59 0.38
N LEU A 33 -5.38 6.67 1.43
CA LEU A 33 -5.05 6.21 2.77
C LEU A 33 -4.76 4.71 2.80
N LEU A 34 -5.60 3.90 2.13
CA LEU A 34 -5.35 2.46 2.00
C LEU A 34 -4.02 2.18 1.27
N GLY A 35 -3.71 2.97 0.23
CA GLY A 35 -2.43 2.90 -0.47
C GLY A 35 -1.23 3.23 0.44
N LEU A 36 -1.33 4.29 1.25
CA LEU A 36 -0.29 4.65 2.21
C LEU A 36 -0.12 3.60 3.32
N ILE A 37 -1.22 3.03 3.83
CA ILE A 37 -1.17 1.93 4.79
C ILE A 37 -0.42 0.73 4.19
N LEU A 38 -0.71 0.38 2.93
CA LEU A 38 -0.03 -0.71 2.25
C LEU A 38 1.47 -0.46 2.09
N VAL A 39 1.85 0.77 1.74
CA VAL A 39 3.25 1.20 1.64
C VAL A 39 3.95 1.07 2.99
N HIS A 40 3.36 1.61 4.07
CA HIS A 40 3.92 1.48 5.41
C HIS A 40 4.04 0.03 5.87
N ALA A 41 3.02 -0.80 5.61
CA ALA A 41 3.06 -2.22 5.93
C ALA A 41 4.21 -2.92 5.21
N LYS A 42 4.42 -2.62 3.91
CA LYS A 42 5.56 -3.16 3.14
C LYS A 42 6.91 -2.73 3.70
N ASN A 43 7.07 -1.46 4.05
CA ASN A 43 8.32 -0.95 4.61
C ASN A 43 8.61 -1.54 5.99
N LEU A 44 7.58 -1.70 6.82
CA LEU A 44 7.70 -2.37 8.11
C LEU A 44 8.06 -3.84 7.92
N SER A 45 7.42 -4.53 6.98
CA SER A 45 7.77 -5.92 6.66
C SER A 45 9.20 -6.05 6.16
N LYS A 46 9.66 -5.13 5.32
CA LYS A 46 11.06 -5.08 4.86
C LYS A 46 12.00 -4.95 6.05
N TYR A 47 11.75 -3.97 6.91
CA TYR A 47 12.55 -3.76 8.12
C TYR A 47 12.59 -5.01 9.00
N VAL A 48 11.43 -5.61 9.31
CA VAL A 48 11.39 -6.81 10.15
C VAL A 48 12.16 -7.96 9.48
N LYS A 49 11.91 -8.22 8.20
CA LYS A 49 12.57 -9.31 7.45
C LYS A 49 14.09 -9.18 7.39
N GLU A 50 14.60 -7.98 7.16
CA GLU A 50 16.05 -7.72 7.08
C GLU A 50 16.74 -7.79 8.45
N ASN A 51 15.96 -7.77 9.55
CA ASN A 51 16.47 -7.93 10.91
C ASN A 51 16.21 -9.33 11.50
N ILE A 52 15.61 -10.27 10.74
CA ILE A 52 15.53 -11.66 11.16
C ILE A 52 16.89 -12.32 10.96
N VAL A 53 17.47 -12.82 12.05
CA VAL A 53 18.77 -13.46 12.06
C VAL A 53 18.65 -14.94 11.71
N LEU A 54 19.47 -15.36 10.74
CA LEU A 54 19.72 -16.77 10.44
C LEU A 54 21.08 -17.15 11.04
N ASN A 55 21.06 -17.99 12.08
CA ASN A 55 22.25 -18.37 12.83
C ASN A 55 22.89 -19.60 12.16
N VAL A 56 24.08 -19.45 11.61
CA VAL A 56 24.87 -20.58 11.10
C VAL A 56 25.84 -21.01 12.18
N ILE A 57 25.55 -22.11 12.86
CA ILE A 57 26.40 -22.67 13.91
C ILE A 57 27.55 -23.42 13.24
N VAL A 58 28.78 -23.07 13.60
CA VAL A 58 29.99 -23.67 13.04
C VAL A 58 30.47 -24.82 13.93
N ASN A 59 31.11 -25.82 13.34
CA ASN A 59 31.71 -26.92 14.10
C ASN A 59 32.82 -26.43 15.05
N ASP A 60 32.95 -27.09 16.19
CA ASP A 60 33.86 -26.70 17.28
C ASP A 60 35.36 -26.77 16.91
N ASN A 61 35.68 -27.58 15.90
CA ASN A 61 37.04 -27.85 15.43
C ASN A 61 37.51 -26.92 14.30
N VAL A 62 36.72 -25.90 13.94
CA VAL A 62 37.05 -24.97 12.86
C VAL A 62 37.87 -23.80 13.42
N ASN A 63 39.02 -23.52 12.80
CA ASN A 63 39.85 -22.39 13.21
C ASN A 63 39.20 -21.05 12.82
N GLU A 64 39.43 -20.00 13.60
CA GLU A 64 38.85 -18.67 13.39
C GLU A 64 39.11 -18.13 11.96
N GLY A 65 40.29 -18.38 11.40
CA GLY A 65 40.61 -18.01 10.03
C GLY A 65 39.69 -18.66 8.98
N ASP A 66 39.29 -19.91 9.20
CA ASP A 66 38.36 -20.63 8.32
C ASP A 66 36.92 -20.13 8.49
N VAL A 67 36.55 -19.71 9.71
CA VAL A 67 35.25 -19.08 9.99
C VAL A 67 35.14 -17.73 9.27
N LEU A 68 36.18 -16.90 9.35
CA LEU A 68 36.23 -15.62 8.65
C LEU A 68 36.24 -15.79 7.12
N SER A 69 36.87 -16.85 6.61
CA SER A 69 36.78 -17.19 5.19
C SER A 69 35.36 -17.58 4.80
N LEU A 70 34.68 -18.38 5.62
CA LEU A 70 33.29 -18.79 5.39
C LEU A 70 32.34 -17.59 5.43
N GLN A 71 32.53 -16.67 6.37
CA GLN A 71 31.81 -15.41 6.47
C GLN A 71 31.92 -14.60 5.17
N LYS A 72 33.13 -14.41 4.65
CA LYS A 72 33.36 -13.70 3.37
C LYS A 72 32.72 -14.38 2.17
N ASP A 73 32.55 -15.70 2.20
CA ASP A 73 31.86 -16.43 1.13
C ASP A 73 30.34 -16.21 1.21
N PHE A 74 29.77 -16.11 2.40
CA PHE A 74 28.36 -15.73 2.59
C PHE A 74 28.07 -14.30 2.16
N GLU A 75 28.96 -13.34 2.46
CA GLU A 75 28.78 -11.93 2.07
C GLU A 75 28.70 -11.72 0.54
N LYS A 76 29.29 -12.62 -0.25
CA LYS A 76 29.23 -12.58 -1.71
C LYS A 76 27.92 -13.13 -2.26
N ASP A 77 27.15 -13.84 -1.44
CA ASP A 77 25.93 -14.49 -1.88
C ASP A 77 24.80 -13.46 -2.07
N PRO A 78 24.05 -13.49 -3.19
CA PRO A 78 23.02 -12.50 -3.46
C PRO A 78 21.91 -12.47 -2.40
N TYR A 79 21.72 -13.54 -1.64
CA TYR A 79 20.71 -13.67 -0.59
C TYR A 79 21.04 -12.82 0.64
N VAL A 80 22.33 -12.57 0.86
CA VAL A 80 22.86 -11.97 2.08
C VAL A 80 22.89 -10.45 1.96
N LEU A 81 22.41 -9.78 3.02
CA LEU A 81 22.51 -8.33 3.21
C LEU A 81 23.78 -7.98 3.98
N ARG A 82 24.02 -8.67 5.09
CA ARG A 82 25.24 -8.54 5.92
C ARG A 82 25.43 -9.80 6.75
N THR A 83 26.64 -9.97 7.26
CA THR A 83 26.98 -11.06 8.19
C THR A 83 27.67 -10.50 9.43
N GLU A 84 27.54 -11.21 10.55
CA GLU A 84 28.22 -10.88 11.79
C GLU A 84 28.80 -12.17 12.40
N TYR A 85 30.09 -12.16 12.71
CA TYR A 85 30.72 -13.30 13.36
C TYR A 85 30.56 -13.15 14.88
N VAL A 86 29.95 -14.17 15.50
CA VAL A 86 29.77 -14.24 16.95
C VAL A 86 30.71 -15.32 17.50
N SER A 87 31.76 -14.88 18.19
CA SER A 87 32.69 -15.79 18.86
C SER A 87 32.01 -16.48 20.05
N LYS A 88 32.61 -17.57 20.54
CA LYS A 88 32.11 -18.28 21.72
C LYS A 88 32.03 -17.37 22.95
N GLU A 89 33.01 -16.50 23.11
CA GLU A 89 33.13 -15.55 24.22
C GLU A 89 32.04 -14.47 24.10
N LEU A 90 31.79 -13.96 22.89
CA LEU A 90 30.75 -12.97 22.65
C LEU A 90 29.35 -13.57 22.86
N ALA A 91 29.12 -14.78 22.34
CA ALA A 91 27.88 -15.52 22.57
C ALA A 91 27.61 -15.74 24.06
N ALA A 92 28.65 -16.10 24.83
CA ALA A 92 28.52 -16.29 26.27
C ALA A 92 28.26 -14.99 27.02
N LYS A 93 28.89 -13.90 26.60
CA LYS A 93 28.62 -12.57 27.16
C LYS A 93 27.16 -12.16 26.91
N ASN A 94 26.67 -12.28 25.67
CA ASN A 94 25.30 -11.92 25.31
C ASN A 94 24.28 -12.77 26.08
N LEU A 95 24.50 -14.08 26.16
CA LEU A 95 23.61 -14.97 26.90
C LEU A 95 23.62 -14.70 28.41
N LYS A 96 24.78 -14.36 28.99
CA LYS A 96 24.89 -13.93 30.39
C LYS A 96 24.09 -12.65 30.65
N GLU A 97 24.14 -11.68 29.74
CA GLU A 97 23.35 -10.44 29.84
C GLU A 97 21.85 -10.72 29.71
N ASP A 98 21.44 -11.61 28.80
CA ASP A 98 20.04 -11.98 28.60
C ASP A 98 19.44 -12.78 29.78
N LEU A 99 20.22 -13.68 30.38
CA LEU A 99 19.80 -14.48 31.53
C LEU A 99 19.92 -13.73 32.86
N GLY A 100 20.79 -12.73 32.94
CA GLY A 100 21.14 -12.03 34.18
C GLY A 100 21.99 -12.86 35.16
N GLU A 101 22.46 -14.04 34.74
CA GLU A 101 23.25 -14.98 35.55
C GLU A 101 24.46 -15.52 34.79
N ASP A 102 25.56 -15.78 35.51
CA ASP A 102 26.78 -16.33 34.91
C ASP A 102 26.73 -17.86 34.80
N PHE A 103 26.07 -18.35 33.75
CA PHE A 103 26.00 -19.78 33.45
C PHE A 103 27.37 -20.43 33.23
N VAL A 104 28.40 -19.67 32.82
CA VAL A 104 29.75 -20.19 32.59
C VAL A 104 30.41 -20.52 33.93
N GLU A 105 30.19 -19.68 34.95
CA GLU A 105 30.63 -19.94 36.33
C GLU A 105 29.95 -21.19 36.90
N TYR A 106 28.64 -21.36 36.67
CA TYR A 106 27.89 -22.54 37.15
C TYR A 106 28.29 -23.85 36.45
N LEU A 107 28.57 -23.82 35.15
CA LEU A 107 28.94 -25.01 34.36
C LEU A 107 30.45 -25.31 34.37
N GLY A 108 31.28 -24.37 34.85
CA GLY A 108 32.74 -24.47 34.86
C GLY A 108 33.40 -24.44 33.47
N HIS A 109 32.64 -24.27 32.39
CA HIS A 109 33.11 -24.14 31.02
C HIS A 109 32.06 -23.44 30.14
N ASN A 110 32.47 -22.94 28.96
CA ASN A 110 31.55 -22.35 27.98
C ASN A 110 31.06 -23.42 26.99
N PRO A 111 29.80 -23.87 27.05
CA PRO A 111 29.23 -24.87 26.14
C PRO A 111 28.86 -24.30 24.76
N LEU A 112 28.93 -22.98 24.54
CA LEU A 112 28.49 -22.34 23.31
C LEU A 112 29.48 -22.55 22.17
N LEU A 113 28.93 -22.68 20.96
CA LEU A 113 29.67 -22.79 19.71
C LEU A 113 29.69 -21.42 19.01
N PRO A 114 30.73 -21.15 18.19
CA PRO A 114 30.75 -19.95 17.38
C PRO A 114 29.67 -20.00 16.31
N SER A 115 29.06 -18.85 16.00
CA SER A 115 28.07 -18.71 14.94
C SER A 115 28.41 -17.58 13.97
N ILE A 116 27.88 -17.70 12.76
CA ILE A 116 27.80 -16.59 11.81
C ILE A 116 26.34 -16.21 11.68
N ASP A 117 26.02 -15.00 12.10
CA ASP A 117 24.69 -14.43 12.02
C ASP A 117 24.51 -13.83 10.63
N ILE A 118 23.57 -14.37 9.86
CA ILE A 118 23.28 -13.96 8.50
C ILE A 118 21.99 -13.14 8.51
N TYR A 119 22.09 -11.89 8.05
CA TYR A 119 20.95 -11.04 7.77
C TYR A 119 20.66 -11.11 6.28
N MET A 120 19.43 -11.49 5.92
CA MET A 120 19.03 -11.67 4.52
C MET A 120 18.38 -10.42 3.95
N LYS A 121 18.47 -10.26 2.63
CA LYS A 121 17.67 -9.23 1.93
C LYS A 121 16.19 -9.59 1.99
N GLU A 122 15.33 -8.59 2.12
CA GLU A 122 13.88 -8.78 2.30
C GLU A 122 13.22 -9.62 1.20
N GLN A 123 13.70 -9.48 -0.03
CA GLN A 123 13.17 -10.19 -1.20
C GLN A 123 13.41 -11.70 -1.13
N TYR A 124 14.45 -12.15 -0.42
CA TYR A 124 14.78 -13.55 -0.20
C TYR A 124 14.34 -14.06 1.16
N ALA A 125 13.95 -13.17 2.08
CA ALA A 125 13.40 -13.50 3.39
C ALA A 125 11.94 -14.00 3.30
N ASN A 126 11.74 -15.09 2.57
CA ASN A 126 10.49 -15.84 2.46
C ASN A 126 10.78 -17.32 2.64
N THR A 127 9.87 -18.05 3.28
CA THR A 127 10.05 -19.48 3.61
C THR A 127 10.47 -20.32 2.41
N ASP A 128 9.76 -20.19 1.27
CA ASP A 128 10.10 -20.91 0.03
C ASP A 128 11.46 -20.52 -0.57
N SER A 129 11.88 -19.26 -0.38
CA SER A 129 13.12 -18.73 -0.95
C SER A 129 14.35 -19.01 -0.07
N ILE A 130 14.15 -19.15 1.24
CA ILE A 130 15.21 -19.41 2.22
C ILE A 130 15.65 -20.86 2.17
N GLN A 131 14.72 -21.80 1.97
CA GLN A 131 15.00 -23.24 2.02
C GLN A 131 16.17 -23.66 1.10
N PRO A 132 16.23 -23.27 -0.19
CA PRO A 132 17.36 -23.60 -1.06
C PRO A 132 18.70 -23.03 -0.57
N PHE A 133 18.67 -21.86 0.08
CA PHE A 133 19.86 -21.23 0.65
C PHE A 133 20.35 -21.97 1.89
N ILE A 134 19.43 -22.38 2.77
CA ILE A 134 19.74 -23.22 3.94
C ILE A 134 20.32 -24.55 3.48
N GLU A 135 19.67 -25.24 2.54
CA GLU A 135 20.18 -26.51 2.01
C GLU A 135 21.58 -26.38 1.39
N LYS A 136 21.86 -25.25 0.73
CA LYS A 136 23.19 -24.95 0.17
C LYS A 136 24.24 -24.78 1.28
N ILE A 137 23.92 -24.04 2.34
CA ILE A 137 24.85 -23.78 3.44
C ILE A 137 25.09 -25.05 4.27
N SER A 138 24.03 -25.80 4.57
CA SER A 138 24.09 -27.03 5.38
C SER A 138 24.90 -28.15 4.71
N LYS A 139 25.20 -28.07 3.41
CA LYS A 139 26.11 -29.00 2.72
C LYS A 139 27.58 -28.76 3.02
N SER A 140 27.95 -27.63 3.62
CA SER A 140 29.33 -27.32 4.01
C SER A 140 29.75 -28.16 5.21
N SER A 141 30.86 -28.87 5.12
CA SER A 141 31.44 -29.65 6.23
C SER A 141 31.84 -28.81 7.45
N ARG A 142 31.94 -27.48 7.28
CA ARG A 142 32.27 -26.53 8.35
C ARG A 142 31.04 -26.13 9.18
N VAL A 143 29.84 -26.30 8.63
CA VAL A 143 28.58 -25.93 9.26
C VAL A 143 28.04 -27.12 10.05
N LYS A 144 27.66 -26.88 11.30
CA LYS A 144 27.02 -27.87 12.15
C LYS A 144 25.51 -27.89 11.94
N GLU A 145 24.91 -26.71 12.02
CA GLU A 145 23.46 -26.51 11.95
C GLU A 145 23.14 -25.07 11.54
N VAL A 146 21.98 -24.88 10.90
CA VAL A 146 21.44 -23.57 10.57
C VAL A 146 20.12 -23.39 11.31
N VAL A 147 20.06 -22.40 12.20
CA VAL A 147 18.89 -22.13 13.05
C VAL A 147 18.27 -20.79 12.65
N TYR A 148 16.99 -20.80 12.33
CA TYR A 148 16.23 -19.59 11.99
C TYR A 148 14.78 -19.70 12.47
N GLN A 149 14.12 -18.54 12.63
CA GLN A 149 12.73 -18.49 13.09
C GLN A 149 11.75 -18.47 11.90
N GLU A 150 11.46 -19.65 11.35
CA GLU A 150 10.54 -19.83 10.22
C GLU A 150 9.16 -19.22 10.48
N SER A 151 8.61 -19.45 11.68
CA SER A 151 7.29 -18.96 12.08
C SER A 151 7.16 -17.44 12.02
N LEU A 152 8.23 -16.70 12.34
CA LEU A 152 8.22 -15.24 12.24
C LEU A 152 8.19 -14.77 10.78
N ILE A 153 8.97 -15.40 9.91
CA ILE A 153 9.03 -15.07 8.48
C ILE A 153 7.66 -15.33 7.84
N ASP A 154 7.06 -16.48 8.13
CA ASP A 154 5.72 -16.85 7.69
C ASP A 154 4.65 -15.89 8.20
N MET A 155 4.70 -15.53 9.48
CA MET A 155 3.78 -14.58 10.09
C MET A 155 3.82 -13.22 9.39
N VAL A 156 5.02 -12.67 9.15
CA VAL A 156 5.19 -11.40 8.44
C VAL A 156 4.64 -11.49 7.02
N ASN A 157 4.99 -12.54 6.28
CA ASN A 157 4.52 -12.77 4.91
C ASN A 157 3.00 -12.88 4.81
N LYS A 158 2.42 -13.69 5.70
CA LYS A 158 0.97 -13.89 5.77
C LYS A 158 0.24 -12.60 6.10
N ASN A 159 0.74 -11.81 7.05
CA ASN A 159 0.14 -10.54 7.42
C ASN A 159 0.15 -9.54 6.27
N ILE A 160 1.25 -9.42 5.53
CA ILE A 160 1.33 -8.55 4.35
C ILE A 160 0.37 -9.00 3.25
N ARG A 161 0.27 -10.31 3.01
CA ARG A 161 -0.70 -10.85 2.06
C ARG A 161 -2.14 -10.54 2.45
N ILE A 162 -2.49 -10.71 3.73
CA ILE A 162 -3.83 -10.40 4.26
C ILE A 162 -4.13 -8.90 4.11
N ILE A 163 -3.20 -8.03 4.52
CA ILE A 163 -3.34 -6.57 4.37
C ILE A 163 -3.56 -6.21 2.90
N GLY A 164 -2.80 -6.80 1.98
CA GLY A 164 -2.97 -6.59 0.54
C GLY A 164 -4.36 -7.00 0.03
N ILE A 165 -4.87 -8.16 0.45
CA ILE A 165 -6.22 -8.64 0.09
C ILE A 165 -7.30 -7.70 0.64
N VAL A 166 -7.18 -7.28 1.90
CA VAL A 166 -8.12 -6.36 2.55
C VAL A 166 -8.13 -5.01 1.82
N VAL A 167 -6.96 -4.42 1.56
CA VAL A 167 -6.82 -3.17 0.81
C VAL A 167 -7.45 -3.28 -0.59
N LEU A 168 -7.21 -4.38 -1.28
CA LEU A 168 -7.80 -4.64 -2.60
C LEU A 168 -9.33 -4.71 -2.52
N ALA A 169 -9.89 -5.46 -1.56
CA ALA A 169 -11.32 -5.58 -1.37
C ALA A 169 -11.99 -4.23 -1.10
N PHE A 170 -11.42 -3.43 -0.20
CA PHE A 170 -11.93 -2.08 0.09
C PHE A 170 -11.81 -1.15 -1.13
N THR A 171 -10.74 -1.25 -1.90
CA THR A 171 -10.55 -0.45 -3.13
C THR A 171 -11.62 -0.77 -4.17
N VAL A 172 -11.98 -2.05 -4.34
CA VAL A 172 -13.07 -2.45 -5.25
C VAL A 172 -14.41 -1.89 -4.78
N ILE A 173 -14.70 -1.94 -3.48
CA ILE A 173 -15.94 -1.37 -2.92
C ILE A 173 -15.99 0.14 -3.15
N LEU A 174 -14.89 0.85 -2.86
CA LEU A 174 -14.78 2.30 -3.06
C LEU A 174 -14.95 2.68 -4.54
N LEU A 175 -14.43 1.88 -5.47
CA LEU A 175 -14.63 2.07 -6.90
C LEU A 175 -16.12 1.98 -7.28
N ILE A 176 -16.82 0.97 -6.76
CA ILE A 176 -18.27 0.82 -6.99
C ILE A 176 -19.04 2.02 -6.44
N ILE A 177 -18.69 2.48 -5.23
CA ILE A 177 -19.30 3.66 -4.60
C ILE A 177 -19.07 4.91 -5.46
N ALA A 178 -17.84 5.15 -5.94
CA ALA A 178 -17.55 6.28 -6.82
C ALA A 178 -18.38 6.24 -8.10
N ILE A 179 -18.45 5.09 -8.77
CA ILE A 179 -19.25 4.92 -9.99
C ILE A 179 -20.74 5.21 -9.72
N ALA A 180 -21.28 4.70 -8.61
CA ALA A 180 -22.67 4.91 -8.24
C ALA A 180 -22.99 6.40 -7.97
N LEU A 181 -22.11 7.08 -7.23
CA LEU A 181 -22.23 8.52 -6.95
C LEU A 181 -22.19 9.35 -8.24
N ILE A 182 -21.22 9.09 -9.12
CA ILE A 182 -21.11 9.80 -10.39
C ILE A 182 -22.34 9.55 -11.26
N ASN A 183 -22.84 8.31 -11.33
CA ASN A 183 -24.04 7.99 -12.08
C ASN A 183 -25.27 8.74 -11.55
N ASN A 184 -25.40 8.88 -10.23
CA ASN A 184 -26.48 9.65 -9.62
C ASN A 184 -26.36 11.15 -9.95
N THR A 185 -25.16 11.73 -9.82
CA THR A 185 -24.92 13.13 -10.21
C THR A 185 -25.25 13.38 -11.67
N ILE A 186 -24.79 12.51 -12.58
CA ILE A 186 -25.06 12.64 -14.01
C ILE A 186 -26.55 12.52 -14.31
N ARG A 187 -27.27 11.63 -13.62
CA ARG A 187 -28.74 11.53 -13.72
C ARG A 187 -29.39 12.87 -13.40
N LEU A 188 -29.05 13.46 -12.26
CA LEU A 188 -29.59 14.75 -11.84
C LEU A 188 -29.23 15.87 -12.82
N ALA A 189 -27.97 15.90 -13.29
CA ALA A 189 -27.51 16.89 -14.25
C ALA A 189 -28.29 16.81 -15.58
N ILE A 190 -28.44 15.60 -16.14
CA ILE A 190 -29.20 15.38 -17.38
C ILE A 190 -30.68 15.72 -17.19
N TYR A 191 -31.28 15.33 -16.06
CA TYR A 191 -32.68 15.64 -15.76
C TYR A 191 -32.91 17.16 -15.66
N SER A 192 -32.00 17.88 -14.99
CA SER A 192 -32.09 19.35 -14.85
C SER A 192 -31.96 20.09 -16.18
N GLN A 193 -31.26 19.51 -17.16
CA GLN A 193 -31.01 20.10 -18.48
C GLN A 193 -31.76 19.37 -19.60
N ARG A 194 -32.80 18.60 -19.28
CA ARG A 194 -33.51 17.73 -20.23
C ARG A 194 -34.06 18.48 -21.45
N PHE A 195 -34.55 19.70 -21.27
CA PHE A 195 -35.09 20.53 -22.36
C PHE A 195 -33.98 20.98 -23.32
N LEU A 196 -32.84 21.40 -22.79
CA LEU A 196 -31.68 21.79 -23.61
C LEU A 196 -31.15 20.62 -24.43
N ILE A 197 -31.00 19.45 -23.80
CA ILE A 197 -30.58 18.21 -24.48
C ILE A 197 -31.58 17.84 -25.58
N LYS A 198 -32.89 17.98 -25.31
CA LYS A 198 -33.93 17.69 -26.30
C LYS A 198 -33.87 18.64 -27.50
N SER A 199 -33.71 19.94 -27.26
CA SER A 199 -33.54 20.93 -28.33
C SER A 199 -32.31 20.62 -29.19
N MET A 200 -31.18 20.25 -28.57
CA MET A 200 -29.97 19.81 -29.29
C MET A 200 -30.23 18.57 -30.15
N GLN A 201 -31.00 17.61 -29.67
CA GLN A 201 -31.37 16.43 -30.45
C GLN A 201 -32.27 16.75 -31.64
N LEU A 202 -33.17 17.73 -31.52
CA LEU A 202 -34.09 18.12 -32.59
C LEU A 202 -33.37 18.81 -33.76
N ILE A 203 -32.27 19.52 -33.49
CA ILE A 203 -31.42 20.14 -34.51
C ILE A 203 -30.36 19.18 -35.07
N GLY A 204 -30.42 17.88 -34.74
CA GLY A 204 -29.52 16.86 -35.28
C GLY A 204 -28.16 16.73 -34.57
N ALA A 205 -28.00 17.27 -33.35
CA ALA A 205 -26.73 17.13 -32.62
C ALA A 205 -26.39 15.66 -32.34
N THR A 206 -25.14 15.28 -32.62
CA THR A 206 -24.67 13.90 -32.39
C THR A 206 -24.56 13.60 -30.89
N LYS A 207 -24.72 12.31 -30.52
CA LYS A 207 -24.55 11.86 -29.12
C LYS A 207 -23.18 12.21 -28.54
N ASN A 208 -22.14 12.32 -29.38
CA ASN A 208 -20.81 12.74 -28.93
C ASN A 208 -20.74 14.24 -28.64
N PHE A 209 -21.40 15.07 -29.46
CA PHE A 209 -21.47 16.51 -29.23
C PHE A 209 -22.10 16.82 -27.86
N ILE A 210 -23.20 16.14 -27.53
CA ILE A 210 -23.88 16.32 -26.23
C ILE A 210 -23.01 15.81 -25.07
N ARG A 211 -22.23 14.74 -25.27
CA ARG A 211 -21.47 14.06 -24.20
C ARG A 211 -20.16 14.75 -23.82
N LYS A 212 -19.46 15.32 -24.81
CA LYS A 212 -18.13 15.94 -24.64
C LYS A 212 -18.05 16.93 -23.46
N PRO A 213 -18.98 17.90 -23.30
CA PRO A 213 -18.90 18.83 -22.17
C PRO A 213 -19.02 18.13 -20.82
N TYR A 214 -19.92 17.15 -20.67
CA TYR A 214 -20.08 16.42 -19.41
C TYR A 214 -18.82 15.63 -19.03
N ILE A 215 -18.16 14.98 -20.00
CA ILE A 215 -16.91 14.26 -19.74
C ILE A 215 -15.82 15.23 -19.28
N LEU A 216 -15.70 16.39 -19.93
CA LEU A 216 -14.71 17.40 -19.54
C LEU A 216 -14.97 17.91 -18.11
N TYR A 217 -16.22 18.21 -17.77
CA TYR A 217 -16.58 18.56 -16.39
C TYR A 217 -16.29 17.41 -15.41
N GLY A 218 -16.56 16.16 -15.79
CA GLY A 218 -16.22 14.97 -15.00
C GLY A 218 -14.73 14.90 -14.68
N ILE A 219 -13.88 15.03 -15.70
CA ILE A 219 -12.42 15.03 -15.56
C ILE A 219 -11.95 16.17 -14.65
N ILE A 220 -12.47 17.39 -14.83
CA ILE A 220 -12.12 18.53 -14.00
C ILE A 220 -12.52 18.29 -12.54
N HIS A 221 -13.73 17.78 -12.28
CA HIS A 221 -14.14 17.43 -10.92
C HIS A 221 -13.27 16.31 -10.32
N GLY A 222 -12.88 15.32 -11.13
CA GLY A 222 -11.94 14.28 -10.72
C GLY A 222 -10.57 14.83 -10.33
N LEU A 223 -10.04 15.77 -11.12
CA LEU A 223 -8.76 16.44 -10.84
C LEU A 223 -8.83 17.28 -9.57
N ILE A 224 -9.86 18.11 -9.42
CA ILE A 224 -10.06 18.93 -8.21
C ILE A 224 -10.23 18.04 -6.98
N GLY A 225 -11.04 16.98 -7.10
CA GLY A 225 -11.22 16.00 -6.02
C GLY A 225 -9.91 15.31 -5.63
N ALA A 226 -9.08 14.95 -6.60
CA ALA A 226 -7.77 14.36 -6.35
C ALA A 226 -6.82 15.34 -5.64
N LEU A 227 -6.80 16.62 -6.04
CA LEU A 227 -5.98 17.64 -5.38
C LEU A 227 -6.42 17.86 -3.93
N ILE A 228 -7.72 17.95 -3.68
CA ILE A 228 -8.27 18.07 -2.31
C ILE A 228 -7.89 16.84 -1.49
N SER A 229 -8.05 15.64 -2.07
CA SER A 229 -7.65 14.38 -1.43
C SER A 229 -6.17 14.39 -1.07
N ILE A 230 -5.28 14.78 -1.99
CA ILE A 230 -3.83 14.81 -1.74
C ILE A 230 -3.49 15.79 -0.62
N LEU A 231 -4.09 16.98 -0.61
CA LEU A 231 -3.87 17.96 0.45
C LEU A 231 -4.25 17.38 1.82
N LEU A 232 -5.40 16.71 1.89
CA LEU A 232 -5.86 16.03 3.11
C LEU A 232 -4.94 14.85 3.48
N LEU A 233 -4.47 14.05 2.52
CA LEU A 233 -3.51 12.97 2.77
C LEU A 233 -2.21 13.49 3.38
N ILE A 234 -1.67 14.59 2.85
CA ILE A 234 -0.46 15.23 3.38
C ILE A 234 -0.70 15.69 4.82
N PHE A 235 -1.85 16.33 5.08
CA PHE A 235 -2.22 16.76 6.42
C PHE A 235 -2.34 15.57 7.39
N THR A 236 -3.01 14.50 6.98
CA THR A 236 -3.14 13.27 7.78
C THR A 236 -1.78 12.63 8.05
N LEU A 237 -0.88 12.57 7.07
CA LEU A 237 0.47 12.04 7.24
C LEU A 237 1.29 12.87 8.23
N GLN A 238 1.25 14.20 8.12
CA GLN A 238 1.96 15.08 9.05
C GLN A 238 1.40 14.96 10.48
N PHE A 239 0.08 14.85 10.62
CA PHE A 239 -0.56 14.64 11.91
C PHE A 239 -0.19 13.28 12.51
N ALA A 240 -0.24 12.20 11.72
CA ALA A 240 0.14 10.87 12.18
C ALA A 240 1.61 10.79 12.64
N GLN A 241 2.52 11.47 11.93
CA GLN A 241 3.94 11.54 12.30
C GLN A 241 4.19 12.22 13.64
N LYS A 242 3.39 13.22 14.02
CA LYS A 242 3.50 13.86 15.33
C LYS A 242 3.12 12.91 16.47
N GLN A 243 2.15 12.03 16.21
CA GLN A 243 1.64 11.09 17.22
C GLN A 243 2.48 9.81 17.30
N ILE A 244 3.07 9.37 16.18
CA ILE A 244 3.87 8.16 16.08
C ILE A 244 5.17 8.49 15.34
N PRO A 245 6.23 8.94 16.06
CA PRO A 245 7.49 9.34 15.45
C PRO A 245 8.18 8.22 14.66
N GLU A 246 7.94 6.96 15.02
CA GLU A 246 8.48 5.77 14.36
C GLU A 246 8.07 5.66 12.88
N LEU A 247 6.94 6.27 12.50
CA LEU A 247 6.49 6.33 11.10
C LEU A 247 7.43 7.13 10.20
N VAL A 248 8.30 7.98 10.76
CA VAL A 248 9.26 8.78 10.00
C VAL A 248 10.35 7.90 9.39
N PHE A 249 10.79 6.85 10.08
CA PHE A 249 11.84 5.93 9.59
C PHE A 249 11.38 5.08 8.39
N LEU A 250 10.07 4.83 8.30
CA LEU A 250 9.46 4.03 7.23
C LEU A 250 9.02 4.88 6.02
N ARG A 251 9.40 6.15 5.98
CA ARG A 251 8.98 7.11 4.95
C ARG A 251 9.87 7.05 3.73
N ASN A 252 9.30 6.61 2.61
CA ASN A 252 9.90 6.73 1.29
C ASN A 252 9.14 7.78 0.47
N TRP A 253 9.76 8.94 0.22
CA TRP A 253 9.11 10.05 -0.51
C TRP A 253 8.75 9.67 -1.95
N TYR A 254 9.52 8.75 -2.57
CA TYR A 254 9.23 8.23 -3.89
C TYR A 254 7.94 7.40 -3.93
N GLU A 255 7.73 6.54 -2.93
CA GLU A 255 6.53 5.71 -2.83
C GLU A 255 5.28 6.56 -2.55
N PHE A 256 5.40 7.58 -1.69
CA PHE A 256 4.28 8.49 -1.44
C PHE A 256 3.93 9.33 -2.67
N GLY A 257 4.96 9.83 -3.37
CA GLY A 257 4.77 10.52 -4.66
C GLY A 257 4.07 9.64 -5.69
N ALA A 258 4.42 8.34 -5.75
CA ALA A 258 3.75 7.38 -6.60
C ALA A 258 2.26 7.19 -6.22
N ILE A 259 1.94 7.09 -4.92
CA ILE A 259 0.54 7.03 -4.46
C ILE A 259 -0.24 8.29 -4.86
N PHE A 260 0.34 9.48 -4.68
CA PHE A 260 -0.32 10.73 -5.07
C PHE A 260 -0.58 10.79 -6.58
N LEU A 261 0.39 10.36 -7.40
CA LEU A 261 0.21 10.28 -8.85
C LEU A 261 -0.89 9.28 -9.21
N ILE A 262 -0.92 8.11 -8.57
CA ILE A 262 -1.97 7.10 -8.77
C ILE A 262 -3.34 7.68 -8.40
N VAL A 263 -3.46 8.43 -7.30
CA VAL A 263 -4.71 9.08 -6.89
C VAL A 263 -5.20 10.09 -7.94
N VAL A 264 -4.31 10.89 -8.53
CA VAL A 264 -4.67 11.81 -9.63
C VAL A 264 -5.15 11.03 -10.86
N ILE A 265 -4.38 10.02 -11.28
CA ILE A 265 -4.72 9.20 -12.46
C ILE A 265 -6.07 8.50 -12.25
N LEU A 266 -6.28 7.88 -11.09
CA LEU A 266 -7.55 7.25 -10.73
C LEU A 266 -8.68 8.26 -10.68
N GLY A 267 -8.47 9.45 -10.11
CA GLY A 267 -9.47 10.51 -10.09
C GLY A 267 -9.93 10.91 -11.49
N ILE A 268 -9.00 11.10 -12.42
CA ILE A 268 -9.28 11.43 -13.83
C ILE A 268 -9.97 10.26 -14.54
N LEU A 269 -9.42 9.05 -14.42
CA LEU A 269 -9.94 7.87 -15.12
C LEU A 269 -11.32 7.46 -14.62
N ILE A 270 -11.50 7.34 -13.31
CA ILE A 270 -12.78 6.95 -12.71
C ILE A 270 -13.84 8.01 -13.05
N SER A 271 -13.54 9.29 -12.88
CA SER A 271 -14.51 10.35 -13.19
C SER A 271 -14.86 10.43 -14.68
N GLY A 272 -13.86 10.38 -15.56
CA GLY A 272 -14.02 10.44 -17.00
C GLY A 272 -14.78 9.24 -17.57
N LEU A 273 -14.34 8.02 -17.24
CA LEU A 273 -14.96 6.79 -17.70
C LEU A 273 -16.38 6.63 -17.13
N SER A 274 -16.58 6.85 -15.84
CA SER A 274 -17.91 6.75 -15.22
C SER A 274 -18.88 7.75 -15.84
N THR A 275 -18.43 8.98 -16.10
CA THR A 275 -19.25 10.00 -16.77
C THR A 275 -19.57 9.59 -18.20
N TYR A 276 -18.60 9.06 -18.95
CA TYR A 276 -18.81 8.55 -20.30
C TYR A 276 -19.92 7.48 -20.30
N PHE A 277 -19.82 6.46 -19.44
CA PHE A 277 -20.80 5.37 -19.38
C PHE A 277 -22.17 5.86 -18.93
N ALA A 278 -22.22 6.70 -17.88
CA ALA A 278 -23.46 7.25 -17.37
C ALA A 278 -24.20 8.06 -18.45
N VAL A 279 -23.54 9.05 -19.07
CA VAL A 279 -24.17 9.89 -20.10
C VAL A 279 -24.60 9.04 -21.31
N THR A 280 -23.77 8.07 -21.74
CA THR A 280 -24.12 7.18 -22.86
C THR A 280 -25.38 6.38 -22.57
N LYS A 281 -25.50 5.84 -21.35
CA LYS A 281 -26.68 5.11 -20.91
C LYS A 281 -27.94 6.00 -20.96
N TYR A 282 -27.87 7.22 -20.44
CA TYR A 282 -29.01 8.14 -20.44
C TYR A 282 -29.39 8.63 -21.85
N LEU A 283 -28.42 8.91 -22.73
CA LEU A 283 -28.69 9.32 -24.11
C LEU A 283 -29.24 8.18 -24.99
N ARG A 284 -29.03 6.92 -24.61
CA ARG A 284 -29.59 5.74 -25.30
C ARG A 284 -30.99 5.36 -24.82
N ALA A 285 -31.33 5.65 -23.57
CA ALA A 285 -32.69 5.43 -23.07
C ALA A 285 -33.68 6.27 -23.90
N LYS A 286 -34.60 5.60 -24.63
CA LYS A 286 -35.56 6.23 -25.55
C LYS A 286 -36.25 7.43 -24.87
N SER A 287 -36.40 8.52 -25.62
CA SER A 287 -36.97 9.81 -25.19
C SER A 287 -38.41 9.77 -24.64
N HIS A 288 -39.02 8.58 -24.49
CA HIS A 288 -40.38 8.40 -24.00
C HIS A 288 -40.46 8.08 -22.50
N SER A 289 -39.37 7.64 -21.85
CA SER A 289 -39.39 7.24 -20.43
C SER A 289 -38.90 8.31 -19.44
N LEU A 290 -38.37 9.43 -19.93
CA LEU A 290 -37.90 10.57 -19.12
C LEU A 290 -39.03 11.59 -18.81
N TYR A 291 -40.24 11.33 -19.29
CA TYR A 291 -41.39 12.24 -19.30
C TYR A 291 -42.65 11.67 -18.62
N ARG A 292 -42.53 10.54 -17.91
CA ARG A 292 -43.53 10.12 -16.91
C ARG A 292 -43.05 10.52 -15.53
#